data_AF-A0A6J4X4U9-F1
#
_entry.id   AF-A0A6J4X4U9-F1
#
_cell.length_a   1.000
_cell.length_b   1.000
_cell.length_c   1.000
_cell.angle_alpha   90.00
_cell.angle_beta   90.00
_cell.angle_gamma   90.00
#
_symmetry.space_group_name_H-M   'P 1'
#
loop_
_entity.id
_entity.type
_entity.pdbx_description
1 polymer ?
#
loop_
_entity_poly.entity_id
_entity_poly.type
_entity_poly.pdbx_seq_one_letter_code
_entity_poly.pdbx_strand_id
1 'polypeptide(L)'
;MNHTLKGTDHAFSLEPVGLRKMVRDLHRCHEAMGEGVKRVYESEVIPIMKMGKKLVAACDLPVGHVFKPEDIAIKSPGDGLPP
;
A
#
# COMPACT_ATOMS: atom_id res chain seq x y z
N MET A 1 -32.83 -17.14 18.07
CA MET A 1 -32.72 -15.72 18.46
C MET A 1 -32.75 -14.88 17.19
N ASN A 2 -33.65 -13.90 17.12
CA ASN A 2 -33.93 -13.06 15.95
C ASN A 2 -34.14 -11.61 16.44
N HIS A 3 -33.71 -10.60 15.67
CA HIS A 3 -33.84 -9.19 16.04
C HIS A 3 -35.29 -8.67 16.11
N THR A 4 -36.25 -9.43 15.57
CA THR A 4 -37.69 -9.09 15.55
C THR A 4 -38.42 -9.41 16.86
N LEU A 5 -37.73 -9.92 17.88
CA LEU A 5 -38.32 -10.20 19.20
C LEU A 5 -38.68 -8.91 19.95
N LYS A 6 -39.68 -8.98 20.83
CA LYS A 6 -40.13 -7.83 21.63
C LYS A 6 -39.03 -7.35 22.57
N GLY A 7 -38.69 -6.07 22.48
CA GLY A 7 -37.67 -5.40 23.29
C GLY A 7 -36.86 -4.46 22.42
N THR A 8 -36.62 -3.23 22.89
CA THR A 8 -35.97 -2.17 22.11
C THR A 8 -34.55 -2.55 21.66
N ASP A 9 -33.86 -3.36 22.45
CA ASP A 9 -32.45 -3.72 22.20
C ASP A 9 -32.31 -4.89 21.22
N HIS A 10 -33.36 -5.68 20.99
CA HIS A 10 -33.29 -6.81 20.06
C HIS A 10 -33.06 -6.35 18.62
N ALA A 11 -33.62 -5.21 18.22
CA ALA A 11 -33.41 -4.61 16.90
C ALA A 11 -31.94 -4.24 16.63
N PHE A 12 -31.16 -3.96 17.68
CA PHE A 12 -29.75 -3.57 17.59
C PHE A 12 -28.78 -4.74 17.88
N SER A 13 -29.28 -5.87 18.34
CA SER A 13 -28.45 -7.00 18.76
C SER A 13 -27.96 -7.81 17.56
N LEU A 14 -26.71 -8.28 17.62
CA LEU A 14 -26.20 -9.22 16.64
C LEU A 14 -26.86 -10.60 16.81
N GLU A 15 -27.35 -11.15 15.72
CA GLU A 15 -27.74 -12.56 15.65
C GLU A 15 -26.50 -13.47 15.73
N PRO A 16 -26.65 -14.78 16.03
CA PRO A 16 -25.50 -15.68 16.19
C PRO A 16 -24.51 -15.66 15.02
N VAL A 17 -24.98 -15.48 13.79
CA VAL A 17 -24.11 -15.34 12.61
C VAL A 17 -23.33 -14.03 12.65
N GLY A 18 -23.99 -12.92 13.01
CA GLY A 18 -23.36 -11.60 13.14
C GLY A 18 -22.28 -11.59 14.22
N LEU A 19 -22.57 -12.21 15.38
CA LEU A 19 -21.59 -12.32 16.47
C LEU A 19 -20.36 -13.15 16.04
N ARG A 20 -20.57 -14.29 15.36
CA ARG A 20 -19.45 -15.09 14.83
C ARG A 20 -18.58 -14.32 13.83
N LYS A 21 -19.20 -13.53 12.95
CA LYS A 21 -18.47 -12.68 12.00
C LYS A 21 -17.67 -11.60 12.73
N MET A 22 -18.29 -10.92 13.71
CA MET A 22 -17.62 -9.89 14.51
C MET A 22 -16.37 -10.44 15.21
N VAL A 23 -16.49 -11.59 15.88
CA VAL A 23 -15.35 -12.24 16.56
C VAL A 23 -14.24 -12.59 15.55
N ARG A 24 -14.58 -13.23 14.43
CA ARG A 24 -13.63 -13.54 13.36
C ARG A 24 -12.91 -12.27 12.86
N ASP A 25 -13.64 -11.20 12.65
CA ASP A 25 -13.10 -9.96 12.09
C ASP A 25 -12.22 -9.22 13.10
N LEU A 26 -12.55 -9.25 14.39
CA LEU A 26 -11.67 -8.73 15.45
C LEU A 26 -10.31 -9.47 15.48
N HIS A 27 -10.30 -10.79 15.31
CA HIS A 27 -9.05 -11.55 15.21
C HIS A 27 -8.24 -11.15 13.97
N ARG A 28 -8.89 -11.04 12.81
CA ARG A 28 -8.23 -10.60 11.57
C ARG A 28 -7.69 -9.17 11.67
N CYS A 29 -8.43 -8.27 12.32
CA CYS A 29 -7.97 -6.91 12.56
C CYS A 29 -6.70 -6.91 13.42
N HIS A 30 -6.64 -7.73 14.47
CA HIS A 30 -5.44 -7.86 15.30
C HIS A 30 -4.23 -8.32 14.48
N GLU A 31 -4.39 -9.36 13.66
CA GLU A 31 -3.33 -9.84 12.77
C GLU A 31 -2.90 -8.78 11.73
N ALA A 32 -3.87 -8.11 11.11
CA ALA A 32 -3.62 -7.11 10.07
C ALA A 32 -2.96 -5.83 10.60
N MET A 33 -3.19 -5.45 11.87
CA MET A 33 -2.51 -4.32 12.49
C MET A 33 -1.00 -4.55 12.62
N GLY A 34 -0.58 -5.80 12.78
CA GLY A 34 0.83 -6.15 12.94
C GLY A 34 1.49 -5.46 14.14
N GLU A 35 2.79 -5.21 14.01
CA GLU A 35 3.66 -4.67 15.07
C GLU A 35 3.93 -3.16 14.95
N GLY A 36 3.35 -2.49 13.94
CA GLY A 36 3.54 -1.05 13.73
C GLY A 36 4.94 -0.63 13.26
N VAL A 37 5.82 -1.57 12.90
CA VAL A 37 7.19 -1.28 12.46
C VAL A 37 7.27 -1.11 10.95
N LYS A 38 7.80 0.05 10.54
CA LYS A 38 8.40 0.37 9.24
C LYS A 38 9.23 -0.75 8.61
N ARG A 39 8.72 -1.60 7.71
CA ARG A 39 9.56 -2.55 6.95
C ARG A 39 9.12 -2.70 5.51
N VAL A 40 10.07 -3.09 4.65
CA VAL A 40 9.79 -3.55 3.28
C VAL A 40 9.63 -5.06 3.34
N TYR A 41 8.53 -5.57 2.80
CA TYR A 41 8.31 -7.00 2.64
C TYR A 41 8.94 -7.49 1.33
N GLU A 42 9.32 -8.76 1.30
CA GLU A 42 9.92 -9.39 0.11
C GLU A 42 9.03 -9.20 -1.14
N SER A 43 7.71 -9.29 -0.96
CA SER A 43 6.72 -9.06 -2.03
C SER A 43 6.70 -7.62 -2.57
N GLU A 44 7.23 -6.66 -1.81
CA GLU A 44 7.27 -5.25 -2.19
C GLU A 44 8.55 -4.86 -2.94
N VAL A 45 9.62 -5.65 -2.83
CA VAL A 45 10.93 -5.34 -3.43
C VAL A 45 10.81 -5.15 -4.95
N ILE A 46 10.17 -6.09 -5.64
CA ILE A 46 10.01 -6.05 -7.10
C ILE A 46 9.12 -4.86 -7.54
N PRO A 47 7.92 -4.65 -6.95
CA PRO A 47 7.11 -3.47 -7.25
C PRO A 47 7.82 -2.14 -6.97
N ILE A 48 8.56 -2.03 -5.86
CA ILE A 48 9.30 -0.82 -5.50
C ILE A 48 10.35 -0.51 -6.57
N MET A 49 11.15 -1.49 -6.99
CA MET A 49 12.15 -1.27 -8.05
C MET A 49 11.49 -0.92 -9.38
N LYS A 50 10.43 -1.63 -9.76
CA LYS A 50 9.70 -1.40 -11.01
C LYS A 50 9.11 0.01 -11.10
N MET A 51 8.54 0.50 -9.99
CA MET A 51 7.93 1.85 -9.91
C MET A 51 8.93 2.94 -9.54
N GLY A 52 10.10 2.55 -9.02
CA GLY A 52 11.21 3.44 -8.69
C GLY A 52 11.59 4.32 -9.88
N LYS A 53 12.14 5.49 -9.55
CA LYS A 53 12.50 6.51 -10.53
C LYS A 53 14.01 6.62 -10.63
N LYS A 54 14.49 6.92 -11.83
CA LYS A 54 15.87 7.26 -12.13
C LYS A 54 15.96 8.48 -13.02
N LEU A 55 17.06 9.20 -12.90
CA LEU A 55 17.48 10.24 -13.82
C LEU A 55 17.97 9.59 -15.12
N VAL A 56 17.53 10.13 -16.25
CA VAL A 56 17.97 9.76 -17.60
C VAL A 56 18.18 11.02 -18.43
N ALA A 57 18.98 10.94 -19.49
CA ALA A 57 19.05 12.02 -20.46
C ALA A 57 17.69 12.16 -21.18
N ALA A 58 17.21 13.40 -21.29
CA ALA A 58 15.98 13.73 -22.01
C ALA A 58 16.17 13.63 -23.55
N CYS A 59 17.41 13.81 -24.01
CA CYS A 59 17.84 13.79 -25.40
C CYS A 59 19.28 13.27 -25.51
N ASP A 60 19.81 13.16 -26.73
CA ASP A 60 21.21 12.84 -26.97
C ASP A 60 22.11 14.02 -26.55
N LEU A 61 23.16 13.73 -25.79
CA LEU A 61 24.08 14.74 -25.25
C LEU A 61 25.50 14.52 -25.78
N PRO A 62 26.11 15.51 -26.47
CA PRO A 62 27.47 15.37 -26.98
C PRO A 62 28.52 15.43 -25.87
N VAL A 63 29.70 14.85 -26.13
CA VAL A 63 30.83 14.90 -25.18
C VAL A 63 31.25 16.34 -24.92
N GLY A 64 31.44 16.68 -23.64
CA GLY A 64 31.78 18.04 -23.21
C GLY A 64 30.58 18.96 -23.04
N HIS A 65 29.36 18.49 -23.28
CA HIS A 65 28.14 19.22 -22.98
C HIS A 65 27.99 19.50 -21.48
N VAL A 66 27.62 20.73 -21.14
CA VAL A 66 27.33 21.13 -19.75
C VAL A 66 25.85 20.92 -19.50
N PHE A 67 25.52 20.02 -18.57
CA PHE A 67 24.14 19.69 -18.21
C PHE A 67 23.31 20.91 -17.80
N LYS A 68 22.08 20.94 -18.28
CA LYS A 68 21.02 21.85 -17.85
C LYS A 68 19.84 21.06 -17.28
N PRO A 69 18.96 21.69 -16.50
CA PRO A 69 17.75 21.05 -16.01
C PRO A 69 16.89 20.42 -17.12
N GLU A 70 16.82 21.06 -18.29
CA GLU A 70 16.06 20.54 -19.44
C GLU A 70 16.60 19.21 -20.00
N ASP A 71 17.88 18.91 -19.77
CA ASP A 71 18.54 17.69 -20.27
C ASP A 71 18.20 16.46 -19.42
N ILE A 72 17.56 16.66 -18.27
CA ILE A 72 17.29 15.61 -17.28
C ILE A 72 15.81 15.25 -17.32
N ALA A 73 15.53 13.99 -17.61
CA ALA A 73 14.20 13.40 -17.46
C ALA A 73 14.19 12.36 -16.33
N ILE A 74 13.01 12.14 -15.75
CA ILE A 74 12.81 11.14 -14.69
C ILE A 74 11.96 10.00 -15.25
N LYS A 75 12.49 8.78 -15.27
CA LYS A 75 11.80 7.59 -15.80
C LYS A 75 11.88 6.42 -14.82
N SER A 76 11.06 5.40 -15.03
CA SER A 76 11.16 4.08 -14.35
C SER A 76 11.84 3.08 -15.29
N PRO A 77 12.34 1.92 -14.79
CA PRO A 77 12.42 1.50 -13.39
C PRO A 77 13.55 2.19 -12.61
N GLY A 78 13.61 1.94 -11.30
CA GLY A 78 14.59 2.52 -10.36
C GLY A 78 15.94 1.80 -10.35
N ASP A 79 16.43 1.42 -11.52
CA ASP A 79 17.70 0.70 -11.75
C ASP A 79 18.84 1.63 -12.21
N GLY A 80 18.73 2.93 -11.89
CA GLY A 80 19.72 3.94 -12.26
C GLY A 80 19.94 4.98 -11.17
N LEU A 81 20.52 6.13 -11.53
CA LEU A 81 20.79 7.21 -10.58
C LEU A 81 19.46 7.74 -10.01
N PRO A 82 19.24 7.71 -8.68
CA PRO A 82 18.01 8.23 -8.10
C PRO A 82 17.92 9.76 -8.28
N PRO A 83 16.70 10.31 -8.44
CA PRO A 83 16.47 11.75 -8.37
C PRO A 83 16.71 12.30 -6.95
#